data_AF-A0A9R1P1M1-F1
#
_entry.id   AF-A0A9R1P1M1-F1
#
_cell.length_a   1.000
_cell.length_b   1.000
_cell.length_c   1.000
_cell.angle_alpha   90.00
_cell.angle_beta   90.00
_cell.angle_gamma   90.00
#
_symmetry.space_group_name_H-M   'P 1'
#
loop_
_entity.id
_entity.type
_entity.pdbx_description
1 polymer ?
#
loop_
_entity_poly.entity_id
_entity_poly.type
_entity_poly.pdbx_seq_one_letter_code
_entity_poly.pdbx_strand_id
1 'polypeptide(L)'
;MADGSYLIEVDRLLRPGGYLIISGPPVQWKKQEKEWGELQAMARSLCYNLVTVDGNTAIWKKPSQAACLPNQNQFGLDLCSTDDDPDEAWYFKLKKCISKVSLSEEIAVGSIDKWPNRLSKPSARASFMDDGVNLFEADTQKWFKRVSYYKRSLGVKLGTALIRNVMDMNAFFGGLAAAVASDPVWVMNVVPAKKPLTLGVIYDRGLIGVYHDWCEPFSTYPRTYDLIHADGINSLISDPKSGRSRCDLFDVMLEMDRILRPEGTAVIRDSPDVINKAVQVARSIRWTTQVHDSEPESSSAEKILVATKTFWKLPLTSG
;
A
#
# COMPACT_ATOMS: atom_id res chain seq x y z
N MET A 1 20.13 -15.39 6.56
CA MET A 1 20.19 -14.36 7.65
C MET A 1 21.60 -13.78 7.82
N ALA A 2 22.52 -13.92 6.85
CA ALA A 2 23.97 -13.84 7.06
C ALA A 2 24.56 -12.43 7.30
N ASP A 3 23.77 -11.36 7.30
CA ASP A 3 24.25 -9.98 7.52
C ASP A 3 23.31 -9.10 8.38
N GLY A 4 22.21 -9.65 8.89
CA GLY A 4 21.20 -8.91 9.66
C GLY A 4 20.26 -8.01 8.84
N SER A 5 20.43 -7.93 7.52
CA SER A 5 19.66 -7.02 6.64
C SER A 5 18.14 -7.13 6.80
N TYR A 6 17.60 -8.35 6.86
CA TYR A 6 16.17 -8.57 7.06
C TYR A 6 15.65 -7.99 8.39
N LEU A 7 16.42 -8.08 9.47
CA LEU A 7 16.01 -7.56 10.77
C LEU A 7 16.12 -6.03 10.83
N ILE A 8 17.06 -5.44 10.08
CA ILE A 8 17.12 -3.99 9.88
C ILE A 8 15.86 -3.50 9.17
N GLU A 9 15.43 -4.21 8.11
CA GLU A 9 14.21 -3.85 7.39
C GLU A 9 12.94 -4.05 8.24
N VAL A 10 12.88 -5.15 9.00
CA VAL A 10 11.82 -5.34 10.00
C VAL A 10 11.81 -4.20 11.02
N ASP A 11 12.98 -3.77 11.50
CA ASP A 11 13.07 -2.67 12.44
C ASP A 11 12.59 -1.36 11.83
N ARG A 12 12.98 -1.05 10.59
CA ARG A 12 12.50 0.15 9.86
C ARG A 12 10.97 0.18 9.76
N LEU A 13 10.35 -0.96 9.43
CA LEU A 13 8.90 -1.08 9.26
C LEU A 13 8.12 -1.11 10.58
N LEU A 14 8.69 -1.71 11.63
CA LEU A 14 8.01 -1.93 12.90
C LEU A 14 7.96 -0.63 13.72
N ARG A 15 6.75 -0.24 14.13
CA ARG A 15 6.53 0.92 15.00
C ARG A 15 7.23 0.75 16.36
N PRO A 16 7.71 1.85 16.97
CA PRO A 16 8.17 1.84 18.35
C PRO A 16 7.13 1.22 19.29
N GLY A 17 7.56 0.34 20.20
CA GLY A 17 6.67 -0.43 21.07
C GLY A 17 5.95 -1.61 20.40
N GLY A 18 6.16 -1.84 19.09
CA GLY A 18 5.63 -2.97 18.33
C GLY A 18 6.27 -4.31 18.70
N TYR A 19 5.70 -5.39 18.19
CA TYR A 19 6.14 -6.75 18.46
C TYR A 19 6.64 -7.42 17.19
N LEU A 20 7.80 -8.08 17.30
CA LEU A 20 8.33 -8.99 16.29
C LEU A 20 8.02 -10.42 16.76
N ILE A 21 7.29 -11.17 15.94
CA ILE A 21 6.97 -12.58 16.19
C ILE A 21 7.64 -13.41 15.10
N ILE A 22 8.49 -14.35 15.51
CA ILE A 22 9.09 -15.35 14.61
C ILE A 22 8.62 -16.71 15.08
N SER A 23 7.96 -17.45 14.19
CA SER A 23 7.49 -18.81 14.42
C SER A 23 8.10 -19.74 13.39
N GLY A 24 8.84 -20.75 13.86
CA GLY A 24 9.59 -21.68 13.03
C GLY A 24 11.11 -21.57 13.21
N PRO A 25 11.89 -22.28 12.37
CA PRO A 25 13.35 -22.24 12.45
C PRO A 25 13.87 -20.79 12.30
N PRO A 26 14.89 -20.37 13.09
CA PRO A 26 15.73 -21.19 13.95
C PRO A 26 15.26 -21.31 15.42
N VAL A 27 14.06 -20.81 15.78
CA VAL A 27 13.62 -20.75 17.18
C VAL A 27 13.53 -22.16 17.79
N GLN A 28 14.41 -22.43 18.77
CA GLN A 28 14.57 -23.73 19.43
C GLN A 28 14.66 -24.94 18.47
N TRP A 29 15.15 -24.73 17.25
CA TRP A 29 15.23 -25.79 16.26
C TRP A 29 16.54 -26.59 16.39
N LYS A 30 16.44 -27.92 16.42
CA LYS A 30 17.63 -28.79 16.51
C LYS A 30 18.58 -28.54 15.34
N LYS A 31 19.88 -28.48 15.60
CA LYS A 31 20.95 -28.22 14.62
C LYS A 31 20.92 -26.80 14.01
N GLN A 32 20.20 -25.86 14.63
CA GLN A 32 20.21 -24.44 14.26
C GLN A 32 20.49 -23.54 15.48
N GLU A 33 21.19 -24.07 16.47
CA GLU A 33 21.52 -23.35 17.71
C GLU A 33 22.38 -22.12 17.43
N LYS A 34 23.22 -22.18 16.37
CA LYS A 34 24.04 -21.06 15.92
C LYS A 34 23.17 -19.93 15.36
N GLU A 35 22.30 -20.24 14.40
CA GLU A 35 21.38 -19.28 13.76
C GLU A 35 20.41 -18.68 14.80
N TRP A 36 19.98 -19.48 15.78
CA TRP A 36 19.19 -19.01 16.90
C TRP A 36 19.97 -17.99 17.75
N GLY A 37 21.23 -18.29 18.08
CA GLY A 37 22.11 -17.37 18.80
C GLY A 37 22.37 -16.07 18.02
N GLU A 38 22.58 -16.15 16.71
CA GLU A 38 22.75 -14.99 15.81
C GLU A 38 21.49 -14.11 15.79
N LEU A 39 20.29 -14.71 15.67
CA LEU A 39 19.01 -14.01 15.71
C LEU A 39 18.81 -13.28 17.05
N GLN A 40 19.08 -13.96 18.18
CA GLN A 40 18.99 -13.35 19.50
C GLN A 40 19.97 -12.19 19.67
N ALA A 41 21.21 -12.36 19.21
CA ALA A 41 22.23 -11.32 19.32
C ALA A 41 21.89 -10.09 18.45
N MET A 42 21.35 -10.30 17.25
CA MET A 42 20.90 -9.22 16.37
C MET A 42 19.73 -8.46 16.99
N ALA A 43 18.71 -9.16 17.50
CA ALA A 43 17.59 -8.53 18.20
C ALA A 43 18.07 -7.69 19.41
N ARG A 44 19.00 -8.21 20.22
CA ARG A 44 19.61 -7.47 21.33
C ARG A 44 20.37 -6.23 20.86
N SER A 45 21.06 -6.30 19.72
CA SER A 45 21.79 -5.15 19.17
C SER A 45 20.87 -3.99 18.74
N LEU A 46 19.60 -4.30 18.46
CA LEU A 46 18.53 -3.34 18.20
C LEU A 46 17.74 -2.97 19.48
N CYS A 47 18.20 -3.41 20.65
CA CYS A 47 17.55 -3.28 21.95
C CYS A 47 16.14 -3.87 22.04
N TYR A 48 15.85 -4.91 21.26
CA TYR A 48 14.58 -5.61 21.36
C TYR A 48 14.54 -6.40 22.67
N ASN A 49 13.45 -6.22 23.42
CA ASN A 49 13.21 -6.96 24.65
C ASN A 49 12.56 -8.29 24.32
N LEU A 50 13.23 -9.40 24.62
CA LEU A 50 12.63 -10.73 24.49
C LEU A 50 11.49 -10.88 25.50
N VAL A 51 10.27 -11.07 25.01
CA VAL A 51 9.06 -11.19 25.83
C VAL A 51 8.84 -12.65 26.24
N THR A 52 8.89 -13.55 25.26
CA THR A 52 8.71 -14.98 25.51
C THR A 52 9.35 -15.82 24.40
N VAL A 53 9.70 -17.05 24.75
CA VAL A 53 10.00 -18.13 23.82
C VAL A 53 9.13 -19.30 24.24
N ASP A 54 8.21 -19.71 23.38
CA ASP A 54 7.30 -20.82 23.60
C ASP A 54 7.35 -21.76 22.40
N GLY A 55 7.85 -22.98 22.64
CA GLY A 55 8.18 -23.94 21.59
C GLY A 55 9.05 -23.33 20.48
N ASN A 56 8.55 -23.36 19.25
CA ASN A 56 9.21 -22.80 18.07
C ASN A 56 8.84 -21.34 17.80
N THR A 57 8.28 -20.62 18.76
CA THR A 57 7.84 -19.23 18.60
C THR A 57 8.54 -18.32 19.60
N ALA A 58 9.11 -17.23 19.09
CA ALA A 58 9.75 -16.21 19.91
C ALA A 58 9.11 -14.85 19.62
N ILE A 59 8.87 -14.10 20.70
CA ILE A 59 8.26 -12.77 20.64
C ILE A 59 9.23 -11.78 21.27
N TRP A 60 9.54 -10.72 20.53
CA TRP A 60 10.28 -9.57 21.03
C TRP A 60 9.45 -8.31 20.93
N LYS A 61 9.74 -7.35 21.80
CA LYS A 61 9.15 -6.01 21.78
C LYS A 61 10.22 -4.98 21.42
N LYS A 62 9.94 -4.19 20.38
CA LYS A 62 10.75 -3.05 19.97
C LYS A 62 10.69 -1.96 21.05
N PRO A 63 11.81 -1.29 21.40
CA PRO A 63 11.78 -0.18 22.35
C PRO A 63 10.87 0.97 21.85
N SER A 64 10.26 1.68 22.79
CA SER A 64 9.41 2.85 22.48
C SER A 64 10.20 4.16 22.39
N GLN A 65 11.38 4.22 23.02
CA GLN A 65 12.25 5.39 23.07
C GLN A 65 13.47 5.20 22.15
N ALA A 66 14.03 6.32 21.65
CA ALA A 66 15.13 6.36 20.69
C ALA A 66 16.52 5.94 21.24
N ALA A 67 16.57 5.16 22.32
CA ALA A 67 17.76 4.98 23.15
C ALA A 67 18.52 3.65 22.92
N CYS A 68 18.68 3.25 21.66
CA CYS A 68 19.66 2.22 21.31
C CYS A 68 20.59 2.75 20.22
N LEU A 69 21.58 3.55 20.63
CA LEU A 69 22.68 3.87 19.74
C LEU A 69 23.55 2.61 19.64
N PRO A 70 23.83 2.09 18.42
CA PRO A 70 24.62 0.88 18.23
C PRO A 70 26.11 1.06 18.54
N ASN A 71 26.48 1.75 19.63
CA ASN A 71 27.87 1.80 20.05
C ASN A 71 28.29 0.41 20.54
N GLN A 72 29.21 -0.24 19.80
CA GLN A 72 29.77 -1.56 20.08
C GLN A 72 28.84 -2.76 19.78
N ASN A 73 28.21 -2.80 18.59
CA ASN A 73 27.55 -4.02 18.14
C ASN A 73 28.49 -4.90 17.27
N GLN A 74 28.42 -6.22 17.47
CA GLN A 74 29.20 -7.21 16.70
C GLN A 74 28.82 -7.31 15.21
N PHE A 75 27.78 -6.57 14.78
CA PHE A 75 27.23 -6.63 13.44
C PHE A 75 27.68 -5.46 12.55
N GLY A 76 28.39 -4.45 13.08
CA GLY A 76 28.80 -3.26 12.33
C GLY A 76 27.61 -2.42 11.85
N LEU A 77 26.56 -2.30 12.66
CA LEU A 77 25.42 -1.41 12.38
C LEU A 77 25.79 0.03 12.74
N ASP A 78 25.62 0.93 11.79
CA ASP A 78 25.76 2.38 11.98
C ASP A 78 24.40 3.08 11.92
N LEU A 79 24.36 4.38 12.21
CA LEU A 79 23.18 5.21 11.95
C LEU A 79 23.10 5.58 10.47
N CYS A 80 21.90 5.59 9.91
CA CYS A 80 21.70 6.11 8.55
C CYS A 80 21.96 7.61 8.49
N SER A 81 22.26 8.12 7.29
CA SER A 81 22.36 9.57 7.09
C SER A 81 21.04 10.24 7.46
N THR A 82 21.10 11.48 7.96
CA THR A 82 19.88 12.28 8.15
C THR A 82 19.20 12.64 6.83
N ASP A 83 19.93 12.52 5.72
CA ASP A 83 19.41 12.72 4.37
C ASP A 83 18.65 11.49 3.84
N ASP A 84 18.75 10.34 4.52
CA ASP A 84 18.06 9.11 4.13
C ASP A 84 16.65 9.11 4.70
N ASP A 85 15.65 9.25 3.82
CA ASP A 85 14.25 9.15 4.21
C ASP A 85 13.89 7.67 4.52
N PRO A 86 13.50 7.33 5.77
CA PRO A 86 13.17 5.97 6.14
C PRO A 86 11.91 5.44 5.45
N ASP A 87 11.07 6.27 4.85
CA ASP A 87 9.87 5.85 4.14
C ASP A 87 10.14 5.52 2.65
N GLU A 88 11.34 5.78 2.13
CA GLU A 88 11.77 5.32 0.80
C GLU A 88 11.93 3.80 0.78
N ALA A 89 11.15 3.13 -0.08
CA ALA A 89 11.12 1.67 -0.13
C ALA A 89 11.18 1.08 -1.55
N TRP A 90 11.08 1.90 -2.61
CA TRP A 90 11.06 1.41 -3.99
C TRP A 90 12.29 1.89 -4.78
N TYR A 91 12.99 0.98 -5.46
CA TYR A 91 14.33 1.19 -6.04
C TYR A 91 15.39 1.72 -5.05
N PHE A 92 15.17 1.50 -3.75
CA PHE A 92 16.13 1.85 -2.71
C PHE A 92 16.96 0.63 -2.32
N LYS A 93 18.29 0.77 -2.33
CA LYS A 93 19.17 -0.30 -1.87
C LYS A 93 19.17 -0.33 -0.35
N LEU A 94 18.77 -1.47 0.23
CA LEU A 94 18.83 -1.68 1.68
C LEU A 94 20.23 -1.35 2.21
N LYS A 95 20.28 -0.39 3.13
CA LYS A 95 21.50 0.05 3.79
C LYS A 95 21.65 -0.69 5.11
N LYS A 96 22.89 -1.01 5.49
CA LYS A 96 23.21 -1.66 6.76
C LYS A 96 23.31 -0.62 7.89
N CYS A 97 22.24 0.13 8.08
CA CYS A 97 22.18 1.20 9.07
C CYS A 97 20.78 1.31 9.69
N ILE A 98 20.70 1.94 10.85
CA ILE A 98 19.44 2.17 11.58
C ILE A 98 19.04 3.63 11.42
N SER A 99 17.85 3.88 10.86
CA SER A 99 17.31 5.24 10.73
C SER A 99 16.83 5.76 12.08
N LYS A 100 17.17 7.01 12.40
CA LYS A 100 16.54 7.70 13.54
C LYS A 100 15.11 8.06 13.16
N VAL A 101 14.16 7.60 13.97
CA VAL A 101 12.74 7.95 13.79
C VAL A 101 12.47 9.22 14.60
N SER A 102 12.35 10.35 13.92
CA SER A 102 12.08 11.67 14.52
C SER A 102 10.74 11.73 15.29
N LEU A 103 9.78 10.88 14.90
CA LEU A 103 8.43 10.80 15.46
C LEU A 103 8.19 9.57 16.34
N SER A 104 9.25 9.04 16.96
CA SER A 104 9.19 7.73 17.61
C SER A 104 8.11 7.64 18.70
N GLU A 105 7.85 8.73 19.41
CA GLU A 105 6.87 8.75 20.50
C GLU A 105 5.43 8.89 19.97
N GLU A 106 5.22 9.74 18.96
CA GLU A 106 3.91 10.04 18.40
C GLU A 106 3.35 8.90 17.54
N ILE A 107 4.23 8.11 16.90
CA ILE A 107 3.83 6.97 16.07
C ILE A 107 3.92 5.63 16.80
N ALA A 108 4.33 5.65 18.07
CA ALA A 108 4.45 4.47 18.91
C ALA A 108 3.11 3.75 19.06
N VAL A 109 3.19 2.45 19.32
CA VAL A 109 2.02 1.65 19.69
C VAL A 109 1.38 2.22 20.95
N GLY A 110 0.13 2.68 20.83
CA GLY A 110 -0.63 3.29 21.92
C GLY A 110 -0.76 4.82 21.83
N SER A 111 0.07 5.49 21.02
CA SER A 111 0.04 6.95 20.86
C SER A 111 -0.97 7.43 19.82
N ILE A 112 -1.25 6.60 18.81
CA ILE A 112 -2.24 6.90 17.77
C ILE A 112 -3.65 6.57 18.27
N ASP A 113 -4.62 7.35 17.83
CA ASP A 113 -6.04 7.09 18.04
C ASP A 113 -6.42 5.62 17.78
N LYS A 114 -7.36 5.09 18.57
CA LYS A 114 -7.84 3.72 18.37
C LYS A 114 -8.71 3.64 17.12
N TRP A 115 -8.77 2.46 16.50
CA TRP A 115 -9.77 2.16 15.48
C TRP A 115 -11.19 2.25 16.08
N PRO A 116 -12.18 2.80 15.36
CA PRO A 116 -12.12 3.35 14.00
C PRO A 116 -11.71 4.83 13.91
N ASN A 117 -11.54 5.54 15.03
CA ASN A 117 -11.31 7.00 15.04
C ASN A 117 -10.10 7.45 14.21
N ARG A 118 -9.02 6.67 14.20
CA ARG A 118 -7.82 6.95 13.38
C ARG A 118 -8.05 6.94 11.87
N LEU A 119 -9.17 6.43 11.37
CA LEU A 119 -9.50 6.47 9.94
C LEU A 119 -9.65 7.91 9.42
N SER A 120 -10.18 8.81 10.23
CA SER A 120 -10.57 10.16 9.80
C SER A 120 -9.74 11.26 10.46
N LYS A 121 -8.73 10.89 11.25
CA LYS A 121 -7.85 11.84 11.94
C LYS A 121 -6.46 11.81 11.31
N PRO A 122 -5.88 12.97 10.96
CA PRO A 122 -4.52 13.04 10.46
C PRO A 122 -3.54 12.58 11.54
N SER A 123 -2.54 11.79 11.15
CA SER A 123 -1.49 11.32 12.07
C SER A 123 -0.36 12.33 12.19
N ALA A 124 0.52 12.14 13.18
CA ALA A 124 1.72 12.97 13.31
C ALA A 124 2.57 12.97 12.02
N ARG A 125 2.67 11.84 11.31
CA ARG A 125 3.37 11.79 10.01
C ARG A 125 2.78 12.75 8.98
N ALA A 126 1.45 12.82 8.89
CA ALA A 126 0.79 13.74 7.96
C ALA A 126 1.13 15.20 8.30
N SER A 127 1.27 15.55 9.58
CA SER A 127 1.63 16.90 10.01
C SER A 127 3.07 17.33 9.69
N PHE A 128 3.97 16.37 9.42
CA PHE A 128 5.35 16.67 9.02
C PHE A 128 5.52 16.83 7.51
N MET A 129 4.50 16.47 6.74
CA MET A 129 4.46 16.72 5.30
C MET A 129 4.02 18.16 5.04
N ASP A 130 4.54 18.76 3.97
CA ASP A 130 4.10 20.09 3.52
C ASP A 130 2.60 20.08 3.23
N ASP A 131 1.86 20.95 3.91
CA ASP A 131 0.39 21.05 3.91
C ASP A 131 -0.37 19.72 4.18
N GLY A 132 0.29 18.73 4.80
CA GLY A 132 -0.20 17.34 4.81
C GLY A 132 -1.51 17.13 5.56
N VAL A 133 -1.79 17.90 6.61
CA VAL A 133 -3.07 17.84 7.35
C VAL A 133 -4.23 18.28 6.45
N ASN A 134 -4.10 19.41 5.77
CA ASN A 134 -5.14 19.93 4.88
C ASN A 134 -5.34 18.99 3.68
N LEU A 135 -4.25 18.47 3.11
CA LEU A 135 -4.31 17.49 2.03
C LEU A 135 -4.99 16.18 2.47
N PHE A 136 -4.74 15.71 3.69
CA PHE A 136 -5.38 14.52 4.25
C PHE A 136 -6.90 14.72 4.41
N GLU A 137 -7.30 15.87 4.95
CA GLU A 137 -8.72 16.21 5.13
C GLU A 137 -9.43 16.36 3.78
N ALA A 138 -8.78 17.04 2.83
CA ALA A 138 -9.27 17.19 1.47
C ALA A 138 -9.42 15.83 0.76
N ASP A 139 -8.43 14.94 0.86
CA ASP A 139 -8.48 13.58 0.30
C ASP A 139 -9.64 12.77 0.91
N THR A 140 -9.80 12.82 2.23
CA THR A 140 -10.87 12.11 2.93
C THR A 140 -12.25 12.60 2.51
N GLN A 141 -12.47 13.92 2.44
CA GLN A 141 -13.74 14.50 2.00
C GLN A 141 -14.02 14.22 0.51
N LYS A 142 -12.99 14.34 -0.33
CA LYS A 142 -13.03 14.03 -1.77
C LYS A 142 -13.53 12.60 -1.99
N TRP A 143 -12.92 11.62 -1.31
CA TRP A 143 -13.27 10.22 -1.51
C TRP A 143 -14.63 9.84 -0.95
N PHE A 144 -15.08 10.44 0.16
CA PHE A 144 -16.44 10.20 0.67
C PHE A 144 -17.51 10.59 -0.36
N LYS A 145 -17.33 11.75 -1.01
CA LYS A 145 -18.21 12.22 -2.09
C LYS A 145 -18.13 11.31 -3.32
N ARG A 146 -16.92 10.99 -3.78
CA ARG A 146 -16.68 10.17 -4.98
C ARG A 146 -17.22 8.75 -4.85
N VAL A 147 -16.97 8.08 -3.72
CA VAL A 147 -17.49 6.74 -3.44
C VAL A 147 -19.03 6.75 -3.42
N SER A 148 -19.63 7.80 -2.84
CA SER A 148 -21.09 7.96 -2.84
C SER A 148 -21.65 8.09 -4.27
N TYR A 149 -20.99 8.87 -5.13
CA TYR A 149 -21.35 9.01 -6.54
C TYR A 149 -21.19 7.70 -7.32
N TYR A 150 -20.07 6.98 -7.12
CA TYR A 150 -19.85 5.67 -7.76
C TYR A 150 -20.98 4.68 -7.43
N LYS A 151 -21.40 4.61 -6.16
CA LYS A 151 -22.47 3.71 -5.72
C LYS A 151 -23.84 4.13 -6.28
N ARG A 152 -24.20 5.41 -6.13
CA ARG A 152 -25.57 5.90 -6.39
C ARG A 152 -25.84 6.22 -7.86
N SER A 153 -24.86 6.79 -8.55
CA SER A 153 -25.03 7.34 -9.90
C SER A 153 -24.45 6.43 -10.97
N LEU A 154 -23.30 5.79 -10.70
CA LEU A 154 -22.63 4.92 -11.66
C LEU A 154 -23.04 3.44 -11.51
N GLY A 155 -23.80 3.10 -10.48
CA GLY A 155 -24.28 1.74 -10.23
C GLY A 155 -23.19 0.74 -9.85
N VAL A 156 -21.99 1.21 -9.45
CA VAL A 156 -20.89 0.35 -8.98
C VAL A 156 -21.35 -0.36 -7.72
N LYS A 157 -21.25 -1.70 -7.70
CA LYS A 157 -21.79 -2.57 -6.64
C LYS A 157 -20.94 -2.60 -5.35
N LEU A 158 -20.26 -1.50 -5.06
CA LEU A 158 -19.40 -1.33 -3.88
C LEU A 158 -20.27 -1.29 -2.62
N GLY A 159 -19.90 -2.06 -1.59
CA GLY A 159 -20.72 -2.25 -0.40
C GLY A 159 -21.75 -3.38 -0.49
N THR A 160 -21.76 -4.14 -1.59
CA THR A 160 -22.59 -5.35 -1.74
C THR A 160 -21.73 -6.61 -1.70
N ALA A 161 -22.35 -7.79 -1.58
CA ALA A 161 -21.64 -9.07 -1.59
C ALA A 161 -20.90 -9.38 -2.91
N LEU A 162 -21.16 -8.62 -3.98
CA LEU A 162 -20.51 -8.79 -5.29
C LEU A 162 -19.07 -8.27 -5.33
N ILE A 163 -18.71 -7.33 -4.45
CA ILE A 163 -17.36 -6.76 -4.38
C ILE A 163 -16.85 -6.95 -2.97
N ARG A 164 -15.77 -7.73 -2.80
CA ARG A 164 -15.15 -8.01 -1.49
C ARG A 164 -13.71 -7.52 -1.42
N ASN A 165 -13.00 -7.56 -2.55
CA ASN A 165 -11.59 -7.25 -2.65
C ASN A 165 -11.39 -6.10 -3.63
N VAL A 166 -10.88 -4.97 -3.16
CA VAL A 166 -10.64 -3.77 -3.96
C VAL A 166 -9.14 -3.50 -4.06
N MET A 167 -8.66 -3.18 -5.26
CA MET A 167 -7.33 -2.59 -5.48
C MET A 167 -7.51 -1.10 -5.74
N ASP A 168 -6.93 -0.24 -4.90
CA ASP A 168 -6.80 1.19 -5.19
C ASP A 168 -5.39 1.49 -5.67
N MET A 169 -5.24 1.72 -6.98
CA MET A 169 -3.94 1.81 -7.65
C MET A 169 -3.16 3.09 -7.31
N ASN A 170 -3.84 4.11 -6.78
CA ASN A 170 -3.25 5.41 -6.48
C ASN A 170 -3.84 6.00 -5.19
N ALA A 171 -3.58 5.33 -4.07
CA ALA A 171 -4.30 5.55 -2.83
C ALA A 171 -4.00 6.89 -2.13
N PHE A 172 -2.83 7.49 -2.38
CA PHE A 172 -2.37 8.69 -1.67
C PHE A 172 -2.48 8.49 -0.14
N PHE A 173 -3.43 9.14 0.54
CA PHE A 173 -3.66 8.93 1.99
C PHE A 173 -4.61 7.77 2.33
N GLY A 174 -5.11 7.02 1.35
CA GLY A 174 -6.05 5.92 1.53
C GLY A 174 -7.50 6.38 1.73
N GLY A 175 -7.87 7.56 1.20
CA GLY A 175 -9.22 8.11 1.38
C GLY A 175 -10.34 7.24 0.80
N LEU A 176 -10.10 6.54 -0.31
CA LEU A 176 -11.07 5.58 -0.86
C LEU A 176 -11.36 4.47 0.15
N ALA A 177 -10.31 3.84 0.70
CA ALA A 177 -10.44 2.77 1.68
C ALA A 177 -11.14 3.25 2.96
N ALA A 178 -10.85 4.47 3.41
CA ALA A 178 -11.55 5.07 4.55
C ALA A 178 -13.04 5.32 4.25
N ALA A 179 -13.39 5.74 3.04
CA ALA A 179 -14.77 5.98 2.62
C ALA A 179 -15.61 4.69 2.50
N VAL A 180 -14.97 3.53 2.35
CA VAL A 180 -15.63 2.21 2.32
C VAL A 180 -15.38 1.37 3.57
N ALA A 181 -14.83 1.96 4.64
CA ALA A 181 -14.43 1.20 5.83
C ALA A 181 -15.60 0.51 6.56
N SER A 182 -16.83 0.98 6.36
CA SER A 182 -18.05 0.35 6.87
C SER A 182 -18.66 -0.70 5.95
N ASP A 183 -18.17 -0.81 4.71
CA ASP A 183 -18.60 -1.85 3.77
C ASP A 183 -17.88 -3.18 4.09
N PRO A 184 -18.45 -4.34 3.74
CA PRO A 184 -17.82 -5.65 3.93
C PRO A 184 -16.73 -5.93 2.87
N VAL A 185 -15.82 -4.98 2.69
CA VAL A 185 -14.74 -5.03 1.70
C VAL A 185 -13.40 -4.72 2.36
N TRP A 186 -12.33 -5.26 1.79
CA TRP A 186 -10.98 -4.79 2.11
C TRP A 186 -10.37 -4.15 0.87
N VAL A 187 -9.50 -3.18 1.10
CA VAL A 187 -8.85 -2.39 0.05
C VAL A 187 -7.33 -2.57 0.17
N MET A 188 -6.70 -3.05 -0.89
CA MET A 188 -5.25 -2.91 -1.06
C MET A 188 -4.97 -1.48 -1.53
N ASN A 189 -4.36 -0.66 -0.66
CA ASN A 189 -3.98 0.71 -1.01
C ASN A 189 -2.58 0.72 -1.62
N VAL A 190 -2.45 1.15 -2.87
CA VAL A 190 -1.15 1.24 -3.54
C VAL A 190 -0.70 2.69 -3.59
N VAL A 191 0.48 2.97 -3.04
CA VAL A 191 1.18 4.24 -3.22
C VAL A 191 2.18 4.07 -4.36
N PRO A 192 2.03 4.79 -5.49
CA PRO A 192 2.94 4.60 -6.61
C PRO A 192 4.37 5.05 -6.26
N ALA A 193 5.38 4.30 -6.72
CA ALA A 193 6.78 4.50 -6.37
C ALA A 193 7.38 5.90 -6.67
N LYS A 194 6.74 6.68 -7.55
CA LYS A 194 7.15 8.04 -7.94
C LYS A 194 6.22 9.14 -7.40
N LYS A 195 5.41 8.81 -6.39
CA LYS A 195 4.48 9.73 -5.71
C LYS A 195 4.95 10.01 -4.28
N PRO A 196 4.35 11.01 -3.59
CA PRO A 196 4.69 11.29 -2.19
C PRO A 196 4.59 10.05 -1.29
N LEU A 197 5.55 9.91 -0.38
CA LEU A 197 5.70 8.78 0.53
C LEU A 197 4.62 8.78 1.62
N THR A 198 3.43 8.30 1.26
CA THR A 198 2.20 8.40 2.07
C THR A 198 1.82 7.09 2.74
N LEU A 199 2.57 6.02 2.52
CA LEU A 199 2.25 4.69 3.03
C LEU A 199 2.26 4.63 4.56
N GLY A 200 3.18 5.35 5.21
CA GLY A 200 3.21 5.49 6.67
C GLY A 200 1.91 6.07 7.23
N VAL A 201 1.32 7.05 6.54
CA VAL A 201 0.04 7.65 6.92
C VAL A 201 -1.13 6.69 6.70
N ILE A 202 -1.13 5.91 5.60
CA ILE A 202 -2.12 4.83 5.39
C ILE A 202 -2.10 3.84 6.56
N TYR A 203 -0.90 3.42 7.01
CA TYR A 203 -0.76 2.55 8.17
C TYR A 203 -1.21 3.22 9.47
N ASP A 204 -1.03 4.53 9.63
CA ASP A 204 -1.53 5.28 10.78
C ASP A 204 -3.06 5.30 10.85
N ARG A 205 -3.74 5.31 9.69
CA ARG A 205 -5.21 5.14 9.62
C ARG A 205 -5.67 3.73 9.99
N GLY A 206 -4.74 2.78 10.10
CA GLY A 206 -5.05 1.37 10.33
C GLY A 206 -5.46 0.61 9.07
N LEU A 207 -5.12 1.15 7.90
CA LEU A 207 -5.36 0.52 6.61
C LEU A 207 -4.12 -0.28 6.18
N ILE A 208 -4.29 -1.17 5.21
CA ILE A 208 -3.18 -1.92 4.60
C ILE A 208 -2.79 -1.29 3.26
N GLY A 209 -1.53 -1.42 2.87
CA GLY A 209 -1.07 -0.91 1.58
C GLY A 209 0.34 -1.33 1.25
N VAL A 210 0.79 -0.96 0.05
CA VAL A 210 2.14 -1.22 -0.46
C VAL A 210 2.61 -0.09 -1.34
N TYR A 211 3.94 0.04 -1.51
CA TYR A 211 4.50 0.76 -2.65
C TYR A 211 4.52 -0.15 -3.87
N HIS A 212 4.28 0.41 -5.07
CA HIS A 212 4.40 -0.32 -6.33
C HIS A 212 4.73 0.59 -7.50
N ASP A 213 5.46 0.09 -8.50
CA ASP A 213 5.57 0.74 -9.81
C ASP A 213 4.69 0.02 -10.82
N TRP A 214 3.64 0.70 -11.30
CA TRP A 214 2.68 0.11 -12.24
C TRP A 214 3.25 -0.17 -13.63
N CYS A 215 4.48 0.26 -13.95
CA CYS A 215 5.22 -0.23 -15.11
C CYS A 215 5.84 -1.62 -14.89
N GLU A 216 5.65 -2.23 -13.71
CA GLU A 216 6.06 -3.59 -13.37
C GLU A 216 4.83 -4.44 -12.97
N PRO A 217 4.89 -5.78 -13.15
CA PRO A 217 3.83 -6.68 -12.71
C PRO A 217 3.64 -6.62 -11.18
N PHE A 218 2.38 -6.58 -10.74
CA PHE A 218 2.05 -6.56 -9.31
C PHE A 218 2.19 -7.96 -8.71
N SER A 219 2.86 -8.09 -7.57
CA SER A 219 3.07 -9.37 -6.89
C SER A 219 1.80 -9.89 -6.20
N THR A 220 0.87 -10.39 -7.01
CA THR A 220 -0.39 -11.00 -6.58
C THR A 220 -0.84 -12.09 -7.54
N TYR A 221 -1.65 -13.01 -7.04
CA TYR A 221 -2.25 -14.04 -7.87
C TYR A 221 -3.18 -13.42 -8.93
N PRO A 222 -3.24 -13.98 -10.15
CA PRO A 222 -4.25 -13.58 -11.12
C PRO A 222 -5.66 -13.70 -10.52
N ARG A 223 -6.59 -12.82 -10.93
CA ARG A 223 -8.00 -12.84 -10.49
C ARG A 223 -8.17 -12.71 -8.97
N THR A 224 -7.40 -11.83 -8.34
CA THR A 224 -7.48 -11.56 -6.90
C THR A 224 -8.60 -10.58 -6.56
N TYR A 225 -8.83 -9.56 -7.39
CA TYR A 225 -9.70 -8.43 -7.05
C TYR A 225 -11.05 -8.50 -7.77
N ASP A 226 -12.11 -8.11 -7.07
CA ASP A 226 -13.46 -7.95 -7.64
C ASP A 226 -13.60 -6.53 -8.26
N LEU A 227 -12.87 -5.54 -7.72
CA LEU A 227 -12.81 -4.18 -8.26
C LEU A 227 -11.38 -3.63 -8.30
N ILE A 228 -11.02 -2.97 -9.39
CA ILE A 228 -9.79 -2.16 -9.50
C ILE A 228 -10.19 -0.70 -9.71
N HIS A 229 -9.60 0.18 -8.92
CA HIS A 229 -9.81 1.61 -8.99
C HIS A 229 -8.50 2.33 -9.36
N ALA A 230 -8.57 3.27 -10.31
CA ALA A 230 -7.44 4.07 -10.74
C ALA A 230 -7.84 5.55 -10.87
N ASP A 231 -7.42 6.39 -9.91
CA ASP A 231 -7.51 7.86 -10.01
C ASP A 231 -6.24 8.40 -10.69
N GLY A 232 -6.40 9.00 -11.87
CA GLY A 232 -5.30 9.54 -12.64
C GLY A 232 -4.36 8.46 -13.17
N ILE A 233 -4.90 7.45 -13.88
CA ILE A 233 -4.12 6.33 -14.44
C ILE A 233 -2.96 6.80 -15.32
N ASN A 234 -3.10 7.92 -16.05
CA ASN A 234 -2.01 8.47 -16.85
C ASN A 234 -0.83 8.90 -15.97
N SER A 235 -1.11 9.41 -14.77
CA SER A 235 -0.06 9.78 -13.81
C SER A 235 0.71 8.59 -13.23
N LEU A 236 0.19 7.36 -13.40
CA LEU A 236 0.88 6.12 -13.02
C LEU A 236 1.91 5.71 -14.08
N ILE A 237 1.72 6.10 -15.34
CA ILE A 237 2.60 5.75 -16.46
C ILE A 237 3.46 6.90 -16.94
N SER A 238 3.26 8.12 -16.44
CA SER A 238 4.08 9.29 -16.76
C SER A 238 5.19 9.51 -15.73
N ASP A 239 6.35 9.97 -16.20
CA ASP A 239 7.41 10.48 -15.34
C ASP A 239 7.03 11.86 -14.80
N PRO A 240 7.01 12.08 -13.48
CA PRO A 240 6.51 13.33 -12.90
C PRO A 240 7.40 14.54 -13.21
N LYS A 241 8.67 14.34 -13.60
CA LYS A 241 9.61 15.44 -13.89
C LYS A 241 9.57 15.85 -15.36
N SER A 242 9.62 14.86 -16.26
CA SER A 242 9.71 15.08 -17.71
C SER A 242 8.36 15.02 -18.43
N GLY A 243 7.32 14.48 -17.79
CA GLY A 243 6.01 14.25 -18.39
C GLY A 243 5.99 13.13 -19.45
N ARG A 244 7.13 12.49 -19.72
CA ARG A 244 7.24 11.41 -20.71
C ARG A 244 6.62 10.14 -20.17
N SER A 245 6.06 9.33 -21.07
CA SER A 245 5.60 7.97 -20.73
C SER A 245 6.80 7.10 -20.32
N ARG A 246 6.62 6.36 -19.22
CA ARG A 246 7.54 5.35 -18.68
C ARG A 246 7.21 3.95 -19.21
N CYS A 247 5.92 3.69 -19.42
CA CYS A 247 5.38 2.48 -20.02
C CYS A 247 4.05 2.77 -20.72
N ASP A 248 3.56 1.82 -21.50
CA ASP A 248 2.31 1.96 -22.25
C ASP A 248 1.09 1.77 -21.34
N LEU A 249 0.01 2.52 -21.62
CA LEU A 249 -1.28 2.33 -20.96
C LEU A 249 -1.82 0.91 -21.18
N PHE A 250 -1.57 0.34 -22.35
CA PHE A 250 -1.94 -1.03 -22.70
C PHE A 250 -1.31 -2.04 -21.73
N ASP A 251 -0.04 -1.90 -21.39
CA ASP A 251 0.66 -2.82 -20.48
C ASP A 251 0.07 -2.77 -19.07
N VAL A 252 -0.24 -1.57 -18.57
CA VAL A 252 -0.88 -1.40 -17.26
C VAL A 252 -2.28 -1.99 -17.25
N MET A 253 -3.07 -1.78 -18.30
CA MET A 253 -4.42 -2.35 -18.40
C MET A 253 -4.42 -3.87 -18.60
N LEU A 254 -3.38 -4.43 -19.22
CA LEU A 254 -3.17 -5.89 -19.24
C LEU A 254 -2.86 -6.44 -17.85
N GLU A 255 -2.07 -5.72 -17.06
CA GLU A 255 -1.82 -6.09 -15.67
C GLU A 255 -3.11 -5.99 -14.82
N MET A 256 -3.92 -4.96 -15.05
CA MET A 256 -5.27 -4.87 -14.46
C MET A 256 -6.13 -6.08 -14.87
N ASP A 257 -6.11 -6.49 -16.14
CA ASP A 257 -6.81 -7.69 -16.60
C ASP A 257 -6.35 -8.96 -15.91
N ARG A 258 -5.03 -9.14 -15.74
CA ARG A 258 -4.48 -10.31 -15.05
C ARG A 258 -5.02 -10.44 -13.63
N ILE A 259 -5.08 -9.34 -12.87
CA ILE A 259 -5.45 -9.36 -11.44
C ILE A 259 -6.95 -9.20 -11.18
N LEU A 260 -7.73 -8.71 -12.15
CA LEU A 260 -9.19 -8.59 -12.07
C LEU A 260 -9.87 -9.94 -12.30
N ARG A 261 -10.84 -10.28 -11.44
CA ARG A 261 -11.68 -11.46 -11.61
C ARG A 261 -12.56 -11.34 -12.85
N PRO A 262 -12.95 -12.46 -13.48
CA PRO A 262 -14.04 -12.44 -14.45
C PRO A 262 -15.27 -11.77 -13.85
N GLU A 263 -15.97 -10.97 -14.65
CA GLU A 263 -17.12 -10.15 -14.21
C GLU A 263 -16.76 -9.04 -13.20
N GLY A 264 -15.48 -8.89 -12.86
CA GLY A 264 -14.98 -7.79 -12.04
C GLY A 264 -15.07 -6.45 -12.76
N THR A 265 -15.07 -5.37 -11.98
CA THR A 265 -15.24 -4.00 -12.47
C THR A 265 -13.94 -3.20 -12.33
N ALA A 266 -13.56 -2.44 -13.36
CA ALA A 266 -12.56 -1.41 -13.27
C ALA A 266 -13.22 -0.03 -13.29
N VAL A 267 -12.84 0.85 -12.37
CA VAL A 267 -13.27 2.26 -12.33
C VAL A 267 -12.03 3.13 -12.53
N ILE A 268 -11.94 3.77 -13.69
CA ILE A 268 -10.79 4.59 -14.09
C ILE A 268 -11.28 6.03 -14.26
N ARG A 269 -10.65 6.97 -13.56
CA ARG A 269 -10.95 8.40 -13.65
C ARG A 269 -9.71 9.14 -14.15
N ASP A 270 -9.87 9.95 -15.20
CA ASP A 270 -8.79 10.77 -15.76
C ASP A 270 -9.38 11.85 -16.70
N SER A 271 -8.50 12.60 -17.37
CA SER A 271 -8.83 13.49 -18.47
C SER A 271 -9.57 12.78 -19.62
N PRO A 272 -10.40 13.49 -20.40
CA PRO A 272 -11.18 12.90 -21.49
C PRO A 272 -10.32 12.15 -22.52
N ASP A 273 -9.15 12.70 -22.87
CA ASP A 273 -8.25 12.10 -23.86
C ASP A 273 -7.66 10.77 -23.37
N VAL A 274 -7.30 10.69 -22.09
CA VAL A 274 -6.81 9.45 -21.48
C VAL A 274 -7.93 8.42 -21.40
N ILE A 275 -9.15 8.83 -21.01
CA ILE A 275 -10.31 7.95 -20.95
C ILE A 275 -10.65 7.39 -22.34
N ASN A 276 -10.57 8.19 -23.40
CA ASN A 276 -10.77 7.72 -24.78
C ASN A 276 -9.76 6.63 -25.16
N LYS A 277 -8.49 6.77 -24.79
CA LYS A 277 -7.45 5.74 -25.00
C LYS A 277 -7.73 4.49 -24.15
N ALA A 278 -8.08 4.67 -22.87
CA ALA A 278 -8.41 3.56 -21.98
C ALA A 278 -9.62 2.75 -22.49
N VAL A 279 -10.63 3.40 -23.09
CA VAL A 279 -11.75 2.72 -23.74
C VAL A 279 -11.30 1.87 -24.94
N GLN A 280 -10.39 2.37 -25.77
CA GLN A 280 -9.85 1.61 -26.90
C GLN A 280 -9.11 0.36 -26.43
N VAL A 281 -8.28 0.49 -25.40
CA VAL A 281 -7.58 -0.63 -24.77
C VAL A 281 -8.55 -1.60 -24.12
N ALA A 282 -9.49 -1.12 -23.29
CA ALA A 282 -10.50 -1.95 -22.64
C ALA A 282 -11.27 -2.81 -23.66
N ARG A 283 -11.64 -2.24 -24.82
CA ARG A 283 -12.32 -2.97 -25.88
C ARG A 283 -11.43 -3.99 -26.58
N SER A 284 -10.12 -3.72 -26.74
CA SER A 284 -9.19 -4.68 -27.37
C SER A 284 -8.93 -5.90 -26.47
N ILE A 285 -8.89 -5.69 -25.15
CA ILE A 285 -8.91 -6.77 -24.13
C ILE A 285 -10.33 -7.25 -23.80
N ARG A 286 -11.30 -6.80 -24.61
CA ARG A 286 -12.69 -7.25 -24.67
C ARG A 286 -13.52 -7.02 -23.39
N TRP A 287 -13.19 -6.01 -22.61
CA TRP A 287 -14.05 -5.51 -21.55
C TRP A 287 -15.23 -4.72 -22.13
N THR A 288 -16.36 -4.73 -21.43
CA THR A 288 -17.47 -3.83 -21.74
C THR A 288 -17.22 -2.47 -21.08
N THR A 289 -17.51 -1.38 -21.77
CA THR A 289 -17.14 -0.02 -21.34
C THR A 289 -18.36 0.90 -21.23
N GLN A 290 -18.46 1.66 -20.15
CA GLN A 290 -19.40 2.78 -19.99
C GLN A 290 -18.61 4.02 -19.55
N VAL A 291 -18.82 5.14 -20.24
CA VAL A 291 -18.14 6.41 -19.92
C VAL A 291 -19.16 7.36 -19.33
N HIS A 292 -18.80 7.98 -18.21
CA HIS A 292 -19.64 8.89 -17.44
C HIS A 292 -18.94 10.22 -17.20
N ASP A 293 -19.73 11.24 -16.94
CA ASP A 293 -19.27 12.50 -16.39
C ASP A 293 -18.79 12.34 -14.95
N SER A 294 -17.98 13.28 -14.49
CA SER A 294 -17.67 13.41 -13.06
C SER A 294 -18.86 13.99 -12.28
N GLU A 295 -18.72 14.09 -10.96
CA GLU A 295 -19.75 14.65 -10.09
C GLU A 295 -20.15 16.06 -10.58
N PRO A 296 -21.44 16.44 -10.59
CA PRO A 296 -21.89 17.74 -11.10
C PRO A 296 -21.26 18.96 -10.41
N GLU A 297 -20.86 18.80 -9.14
CA GLU A 297 -20.19 19.84 -8.35
C GLU A 297 -18.67 19.91 -8.61
N SER A 298 -18.10 18.96 -9.37
CA SER A 298 -16.69 18.96 -9.70
C SER A 298 -16.43 19.97 -10.83
N SER A 299 -15.56 20.95 -10.58
CA SER A 299 -15.09 21.89 -11.60
C SER A 299 -14.12 21.25 -12.61
N SER A 300 -13.72 20.00 -12.38
CA SER A 300 -12.77 19.28 -13.21
C SER A 300 -13.44 18.71 -14.48
N ALA A 301 -12.84 18.92 -15.64
CA ALA A 301 -13.26 18.29 -16.91
C ALA A 301 -12.95 16.76 -16.99
N GLU A 302 -12.90 16.06 -15.84
CA GLU A 302 -12.61 14.63 -15.75
C GLU A 302 -13.78 13.78 -16.26
N LYS A 303 -13.45 12.62 -16.83
CA LYS A 303 -14.39 11.57 -17.21
C LYS A 303 -14.09 10.30 -16.43
N ILE A 304 -15.09 9.44 -16.31
CA ILE A 304 -14.98 8.17 -15.59
C ILE A 304 -15.34 7.03 -16.53
N LEU A 305 -14.41 6.09 -16.70
CA LEU A 305 -14.66 4.81 -17.35
C LEU A 305 -15.03 3.77 -16.28
N VAL A 306 -16.24 3.24 -16.37
CA VAL A 306 -16.65 2.02 -15.69
C VAL A 306 -16.57 0.89 -16.71
N ALA A 307 -15.61 -0.01 -16.53
CA ALA A 307 -15.42 -1.16 -17.41
C ALA A 307 -15.66 -2.47 -16.65
N THR A 308 -16.24 -3.46 -17.32
CA THR A 308 -16.47 -4.79 -16.73
C THR A 308 -15.75 -5.84 -17.55
N LYS A 309 -14.95 -6.65 -16.86
CA LYS A 309 -14.27 -7.79 -17.47
C LYS A 309 -15.29 -8.86 -17.82
N THR A 310 -15.28 -9.27 -19.07
CA THR A 310 -16.16 -10.32 -19.59
C THR A 310 -15.64 -11.71 -19.20
N PHE A 311 -16.55 -12.64 -18.89
CA PHE A 311 -16.19 -14.03 -18.67
C PHE A 311 -16.17 -14.80 -19.99
N TRP A 312 -14.97 -15.16 -20.44
CA TRP A 312 -14.77 -15.96 -21.64
C TRP A 312 -14.95 -17.44 -21.33
N LYS A 313 -16.00 -18.05 -21.91
CA LYS A 313 -16.07 -19.50 -22.07
C LYS A 313 -15.52 -19.83 -23.46
N LEU A 314 -14.57 -20.75 -23.56
CA LEU A 314 -14.24 -21.34 -24.85
C LEU A 314 -15.53 -22.00 -25.37
N PRO A 315 -15.87 -21.86 -26.67
CA PRO A 315 -16.95 -22.63 -27.26
C PRO A 315 -16.66 -24.10 -26.97
N LEU A 316 -17.61 -24.81 -26.35
CA LEU A 316 -17.54 -26.26 -26.30
C LEU A 316 -17.59 -26.73 -27.74
N THR A 317 -16.47 -27.23 -28.26
CA THR A 317 -16.45 -27.93 -29.54
C THR A 317 -17.39 -29.12 -29.41
N SER A 318 -18.55 -29.05 -30.06
CA SER A 318 -19.41 -30.21 -30.27
C SER A 318 -18.61 -31.19 -31.14
N GLY A 319 -18.10 -32.24 -30.50
CA GLY A 319 -17.49 -33.39 -31.17
C GLY A 319 -18.53 -34.25 -31.85
#